data_AF-A0A443RZ26-F1
#
_entry.id   AF-A0A443RZ26-F1
#
_cell.length_a   1.000
_cell.length_b   1.000
_cell.length_c   1.000
_cell.angle_alpha   90.00
_cell.angle_beta   90.00
_cell.angle_gamma   90.00
#
_symmetry.space_group_name_H-M   'P 1'
#
loop_
_entity.id
_entity.type
_entity.pdbx_description
1 polymer ?
#
loop_
_entity_poly.entity_id
_entity_poly.type
_entity_poly.pdbx_seq_one_letter_code
_entity_poly.pdbx_strand_id
1 'polypeptide(L)'
;VGSTLECYVCNNQANNKDKCVETVKTCDGDDERCLSEVRWGSTPYWAPSGEKQYYISKRCASVQLCEESIRNLTRRCDRIWYNDWECVECCQGDRCNYYVTVRTFISVL
;
A
#
# COMPACT_ATOMS: atom_id res chain seq x y z
N VAL A 1 -27.46 -11.24 -1.82
CA VAL A 1 -26.62 -10.88 -0.66
C VAL A 1 -25.44 -10.13 -1.22
N GLY A 2 -25.41 -8.80 -1.11
CA GLY A 2 -24.29 -8.01 -1.61
C GLY A 2 -23.15 -8.11 -0.61
N SER A 3 -22.06 -8.78 -0.98
CA SER A 3 -20.86 -8.80 -0.14
C SER A 3 -20.26 -7.40 -0.11
N THR A 4 -20.22 -6.80 1.07
CA THR A 4 -19.39 -5.63 1.35
C THR A 4 -17.93 -6.06 1.25
N LEU A 5 -17.14 -5.34 0.44
CA LEU A 5 -15.74 -5.64 0.18
C LEU A 5 -14.96 -5.92 1.47
N GLU A 6 -14.13 -6.95 1.47
CA GLU A 6 -13.17 -7.19 2.56
C GLU A 6 -11.75 -6.89 2.12
N CYS A 7 -10.94 -6.27 2.98
CA CYS A 7 -9.52 -6.00 2.70
C CYS A 7 -8.64 -6.43 3.86
N TYR A 8 -7.40 -6.84 3.58
CA TYR A 8 -6.37 -6.90 4.62
C TYR A 8 -6.01 -5.49 5.06
N VAL A 9 -5.84 -5.30 6.37
CA VAL A 9 -5.51 -4.00 6.97
C VAL A 9 -4.32 -4.11 7.91
N CYS A 10 -3.37 -3.19 7.77
CA CYS A 10 -2.23 -3.06 8.67
C CYS A 10 -1.66 -1.66 8.57
N ASN A 11 -0.87 -1.25 9.56
CA ASN A 11 -0.28 0.09 9.58
C ASN A 11 1.21 -0.02 9.90
N ASN A 12 2.06 0.50 9.01
CA ASN A 12 3.49 0.70 9.22
C ASN A 12 4.23 -0.56 9.69
N GLN A 13 3.95 -1.71 9.08
CA GLN A 13 4.57 -3.00 9.42
C GLN A 13 5.87 -3.22 8.63
N ALA A 14 6.87 -3.85 9.24
CA ALA A 14 8.18 -4.07 8.61
C ALA A 14 8.18 -5.10 7.47
N ASN A 15 7.11 -5.89 7.33
CA ASN A 15 6.99 -6.93 6.32
C ASN A 15 5.52 -7.29 6.08
N ASN A 16 5.26 -8.05 5.01
CA ASN A 16 3.93 -8.53 4.65
C ASN A 16 3.63 -9.89 5.31
N LYS A 17 3.63 -9.92 6.64
CA LYS A 17 3.27 -11.09 7.46
C LYS A 17 2.37 -10.64 8.61
N ASP A 18 1.95 -11.59 9.44
CA ASP A 18 1.14 -11.38 10.64
C ASP A 18 -0.05 -10.46 10.33
N LYS A 19 -0.10 -9.28 10.95
CA LYS A 19 -1.17 -8.29 10.77
C LYS A 19 -1.51 -8.01 9.31
N CYS A 20 -0.52 -7.92 8.43
CA CYS A 20 -0.73 -7.57 7.02
C CYS A 20 -1.35 -8.69 6.15
N VAL A 21 -1.46 -9.91 6.67
CA VAL A 21 -2.09 -11.06 5.98
C VAL A 21 -3.13 -11.80 6.84
N GLU A 22 -3.30 -11.42 8.11
CA GLU A 22 -4.25 -12.03 9.03
C GLU A 22 -5.39 -11.07 9.44
N THR A 23 -5.13 -9.75 9.47
CA THR A 23 -6.14 -8.78 9.91
C THR A 23 -6.99 -8.35 8.72
N VAL A 24 -8.27 -8.72 8.74
CA VAL A 24 -9.25 -8.37 7.72
C VAL A 24 -10.25 -7.35 8.27
N LYS A 25 -10.62 -6.36 7.48
CA LYS A 25 -11.71 -5.41 7.75
C LYS A 25 -12.76 -5.54 6.65
N THR A 26 -14.03 -5.61 7.04
CA THR A 26 -15.16 -5.34 6.15
C THR A 26 -15.22 -3.84 5.88
N CYS A 27 -15.08 -3.45 4.63
CA CYS A 27 -15.01 -2.07 4.20
C CYS A 27 -16.35 -1.35 4.31
N ASP A 28 -16.28 -0.03 4.47
CA ASP A 28 -17.45 0.83 4.57
C ASP A 28 -18.14 0.96 3.20
N GLY A 29 -19.39 1.43 3.16
CA GLY A 29 -20.21 1.40 1.93
C GLY A 29 -19.62 2.14 0.73
N ASP A 30 -18.80 3.16 0.98
CA ASP A 30 -18.15 3.98 -0.05
C ASP A 30 -16.73 3.49 -0.41
N ASP A 31 -16.21 2.48 0.30
CA ASP A 31 -14.89 1.91 0.10
C ASP A 31 -14.96 0.71 -0.86
N GLU A 32 -14.67 0.98 -2.13
CA GLU A 32 -14.77 0.01 -3.22
C GLU A 32 -13.42 -0.61 -3.62
N ARG A 33 -12.33 -0.25 -2.92
CA ARG A 33 -10.95 -0.68 -3.22
C ARG A 33 -10.19 -1.10 -1.96
N CYS A 34 -9.25 -2.01 -2.14
CA CYS A 34 -8.17 -2.23 -1.18
C CYS A 34 -6.94 -1.46 -1.64
N LEU A 35 -6.35 -0.67 -0.76
CA LEU A 35 -5.15 0.12 -1.00
C LEU A 35 -3.98 -0.43 -0.18
N SER A 36 -2.84 -0.61 -0.81
CA SER A 36 -1.57 -1.01 -0.16
C SER A 36 -0.48 0.00 -0.47
N GLU A 37 0.24 0.43 0.55
CA GLU A 37 1.41 1.30 0.46
C GLU A 37 2.65 0.54 0.95
N VAL A 38 3.75 0.67 0.22
CA VAL A 38 5.08 0.21 0.64
C VAL A 38 6.03 1.37 0.58
N ARG A 39 6.66 1.65 1.70
CA ARG A 39 7.75 2.62 1.81
C ARG A 39 9.03 1.91 2.17
N TRP A 40 10.12 2.36 1.56
CA TRP A 40 11.47 2.01 1.92
C TRP A 40 12.21 3.29 2.30
N GLY A 41 12.74 3.35 3.51
CA GLY A 41 13.47 4.53 3.96
C GLY A 41 13.84 4.51 5.44
N SER A 42 14.43 5.60 5.91
CA SER A 42 15.10 5.69 7.22
C SER A 42 14.23 6.28 8.34
N THR A 43 12.90 6.25 8.25
CA THR A 43 11.99 6.97 9.20
C THR A 43 12.22 6.65 10.69
N PRO A 44 11.91 7.57 11.63
CA PRO A 44 11.14 8.81 11.46
C PRO A 44 11.95 10.06 11.10
N TYR A 45 13.27 10.07 11.25
CA TYR A 45 14.13 11.19 10.84
C TYR A 45 15.19 10.70 9.87
N TRP A 46 15.37 11.42 8.76
CA TRP A 46 16.46 11.15 7.81
C TRP A 46 17.78 11.17 8.59
N ALA A 47 18.51 10.05 8.55
CA ALA A 47 19.84 9.91 9.11
C ALA A 47 20.77 9.42 8.00
N PRO A 48 21.94 10.06 7.77
CA PRO A 48 22.91 9.64 6.75
C PRO A 48 23.35 8.18 6.89
N SER A 49 23.26 7.62 8.10
CA SER A 49 23.61 6.26 8.45
C SER A 49 22.41 5.43 8.95
N GLY A 50 21.18 5.90 8.76
CA GLY A 50 19.98 5.22 9.26
C GLY A 50 19.70 3.95 8.46
N GLU A 51 19.62 2.80 9.15
CA GLU A 51 19.23 1.54 8.54
C GLU A 51 17.88 1.69 7.85
N LYS A 52 17.85 1.41 6.55
CA LYS A 52 16.62 1.46 5.77
C LYS A 52 15.82 0.19 6.03
N GLN A 53 14.51 0.36 6.17
CA GLN A 53 13.60 -0.77 6.34
C GLN A 53 12.30 -0.52 5.57
N TYR A 54 11.54 -1.59 5.40
CA TYR A 54 10.20 -1.51 4.82
C TYR A 54 9.19 -0.99 5.83
N TYR A 55 8.19 -0.30 5.32
CA TYR A 55 6.96 0.03 6.03
C TYR A 55 5.79 -0.27 5.11
N ILE A 56 4.92 -1.16 5.55
CA ILE A 56 3.76 -1.63 4.79
C ILE A 56 2.50 -1.23 5.53
N SER A 57 1.61 -0.55 4.80
CA SER A 57 0.28 -0.18 5.26
C SER A 57 -0.76 -0.67 4.27
N LYS A 58 -1.88 -1.15 4.79
CA LYS A 58 -3.02 -1.63 3.99
C LYS A 58 -4.32 -1.12 4.60
N ARG A 59 -5.26 -0.69 3.75
CA ARG A 59 -6.54 -0.14 4.17
C ARG A 59 -7.62 -0.33 3.11
N CYS A 60 -8.88 -0.28 3.56
CA CYS A 60 -10.01 0.03 2.67
C CYS A 60 -9.86 1.45 2.13
N ALA A 61 -10.33 1.69 0.91
CA ALA A 61 -10.28 3.00 0.27
C ALA A 61 -11.41 3.17 -0.74
N SER A 62 -11.88 4.41 -0.88
CA SER A 62 -12.70 4.82 -2.01
C SER A 62 -11.89 4.88 -3.31
N VAL A 63 -12.58 4.92 -4.45
CA VAL A 63 -11.95 5.10 -5.76
C VAL A 63 -11.15 6.40 -5.82
N GLN A 64 -11.70 7.50 -5.28
CA GLN A 64 -11.06 8.82 -5.28
C GLN A 64 -9.76 8.81 -4.47
N LEU A 65 -9.78 8.21 -3.28
CA LEU A 65 -8.59 8.10 -2.42
C LEU A 65 -7.50 7.27 -3.11
N CYS A 66 -7.88 6.20 -3.81
CA CYS A 66 -6.94 5.41 -4.61
C CYS A 66 -6.28 6.24 -5.70
N GLU A 67 -7.06 6.96 -6.51
CA GLU A 67 -6.54 7.78 -7.61
C GLU A 67 -5.65 8.93 -7.12
N GLU A 68 -6.02 9.58 -6.02
CA GLU A 68 -5.18 10.60 -5.37
C GLU A 68 -3.87 10.00 -4.86
N SER A 69 -3.93 8.87 -4.15
CA SER A 69 -2.74 8.22 -3.61
C SER A 69 -1.78 7.79 -4.73
N ILE A 70 -2.32 7.19 -5.80
CA ILE A 70 -1.56 6.81 -7.00
C ILE A 70 -0.91 8.04 -7.62
N ARG A 71 -1.66 9.12 -7.85
CA ARG A 71 -1.10 10.36 -8.44
C ARG A 71 0.03 10.95 -7.60
N ASN A 72 -0.09 10.93 -6.28
CA ASN A 72 0.87 11.51 -5.36
C ASN A 72 2.13 10.66 -5.19
N LEU A 73 1.99 9.34 -5.11
CA LEU A 73 3.08 8.45 -4.70
C LEU A 73 3.78 7.76 -5.87
N THR A 74 3.13 7.61 -7.05
CA THR A 74 3.76 6.92 -8.20
C THR A 74 5.08 7.56 -8.62
N ARG A 75 5.22 8.90 -8.48
CA ARG A 75 6.48 9.62 -8.79
C ARG A 75 7.64 9.25 -7.86
N ARG A 76 7.35 8.70 -6.68
CA ARG A 76 8.33 8.28 -5.66
C ARG A 76 8.55 6.77 -5.67
N CYS A 77 7.96 6.04 -6.61
CA CYS A 77 8.08 4.59 -6.71
C CYS A 77 9.19 4.16 -7.69
N ASP A 78 10.43 4.62 -7.46
CA ASP A 78 11.60 4.25 -8.29
C ASP A 78 12.21 2.89 -7.88
N ARG A 79 11.96 2.46 -6.64
CA ARG A 79 12.47 1.22 -6.02
C ARG A 79 13.99 1.11 -6.01
N ILE A 80 14.70 2.24 -6.06
CA ILE A 80 16.16 2.31 -5.98
C ILE A 80 16.57 2.11 -4.52
N TRP A 81 17.30 1.02 -4.23
CA TRP A 81 17.57 0.56 -2.85
C TRP A 81 18.32 1.56 -1.96
N TYR A 82 19.14 2.45 -2.52
CA TYR A 82 19.85 3.48 -1.75
C TYR A 82 19.06 4.78 -1.58
N ASN A 83 17.99 4.98 -2.35
CA ASN A 83 17.07 6.10 -2.20
C ASN A 83 15.92 5.74 -1.25
N ASP A 84 15.23 6.76 -0.77
CA ASP A 84 13.92 6.55 -0.15
C ASP A 84 12.88 6.50 -1.26
N TRP A 85 12.01 5.50 -1.23
CA TRP A 85 10.96 5.35 -2.22
C TRP A 85 9.66 4.89 -1.55
N GLU A 86 8.55 5.19 -2.22
CA GLU A 86 7.22 4.90 -1.76
C GLU A 86 6.34 4.54 -2.94
N CYS A 87 5.68 3.39 -2.84
CA CYS A 87 4.84 2.82 -3.87
C CYS A 87 3.45 2.57 -3.32
N VAL A 88 2.44 2.70 -4.18
CA VAL A 88 1.04 2.44 -3.84
C VAL A 88 0.41 1.56 -4.91
N GLU A 89 -0.45 0.65 -4.47
CA GLU A 89 -1.24 -0.23 -5.33
C GLU A 89 -2.69 -0.23 -4.84
N CYS A 90 -3.63 -0.18 -5.79
CA CYS A 90 -5.05 -0.36 -5.53
C CYS A 90 -5.58 -1.55 -6.32
N CYS A 91 -6.38 -2.38 -5.67
CA CYS A 91 -7.05 -3.52 -6.30
C CYS A 91 -8.54 -3.54 -5.91
N GLN A 92 -9.32 -4.30 -6.68
CA GLN A 92 -10.75 -4.51 -6.44
C GLN A 92 -11.03 -6.00 -6.31
N GLY A 93 -11.91 -6.35 -5.37
CA GLY A 93 -12.28 -7.72 -5.04
C GLY A 93 -11.84 -8.11 -3.64
N ASP A 94 -12.57 -9.05 -3.04
CA ASP A 94 -12.35 -9.45 -1.66
C ASP A 94 -10.93 -9.93 -1.43
N ARG A 95 -10.28 -9.31 -0.44
CA ARG A 95 -8.94 -9.64 0.06
C ARG A 95 -7.89 -9.66 -1.05
N CYS A 96 -8.11 -8.87 -2.12
CA CYS A 96 -7.24 -8.82 -3.29
C CYS A 96 -5.82 -8.37 -2.94
N ASN A 97 -5.66 -7.62 -1.84
CA ASN A 97 -4.38 -7.09 -1.36
C ASN A 97 -3.65 -8.04 -0.40
N TYR A 98 -3.76 -9.37 -0.58
CA TYR A 98 -2.98 -10.33 0.23
C TYR A 98 -1.47 -10.10 0.09
N TYR A 99 -1.01 -10.03 -1.16
CA TYR A 99 0.36 -9.64 -1.47
C TYR A 99 0.47 -8.12 -1.56
N VAL A 100 1.70 -7.61 -1.51
CA VAL A 100 1.97 -6.23 -1.91
C VAL A 100 2.77 -6.28 -3.20
N THR A 101 2.05 -6.26 -4.32
CA THR A 101 2.59 -6.44 -5.67
C THR A 101 2.63 -5.10 -6.37
N VAL A 102 3.62 -4.28 -6.03
CA VAL A 102 3.85 -3.00 -6.74
C VAL A 102 4.32 -3.27 -8.18
N ARG A 103 3.38 -3.65 -9.05
CA ARG A 103 3.63 -3.82 -10.48
C ARG A 103 3.93 -2.44 -11.03
N THR A 104 5.16 -2.28 -11.48
CA THR A 104 5.64 -1.12 -12.23
C THR A 104 4.99 -1.12 -13.61
N PHE A 105 3.66 -0.91 -13.70
CA PHE A 105 3.05 -0.55 -14.97
C PHE A 105 3.23 0.96 -15.15
N ILE A 106 4.43 1.35 -15.57
CA ILE A 106 4.61 2.58 -16.35
C ILE A 106 3.89 2.31 -17.68
N SER A 107 2.58 2.48 -17.71
CA SER A 107 1.85 2.64 -18.97
C SER A 107 2.02 4.10 -19.38
N VAL A 108 3.18 4.42 -19.95
CA VAL A 108 3.26 5.55 -20.89
C VAL A 108 2.56 5.04 -22.15
N LEU A 109 1.28 5.41 -22.31
CA LEU A 109 0.66 5.52 -23.62
C LEU A 109 1.06 6.87 -24.22
#